data_AF-A0A945ZJY8-F1
#
_entry.id   AF-A0A945ZJY8-F1
#
_cell.length_a   1.000
_cell.length_b   1.000
_cell.length_c   1.000
_cell.angle_alpha   90.00
_cell.angle_beta   90.00
_cell.angle_gamma   90.00
#
_symmetry.space_group_name_H-M   'P 1'
#
loop_
_entity.id
_entity.type
_entity.pdbx_description
1 polymer ?
#
loop_
_entity_poly.entity_id
_entity_poly.type
_entity_poly.pdbx_seq_one_letter_code
_entity_poly.pdbx_strand_id
1 'polypeptide(L)'
;MKRIYLPLFLLAVLICACGEDRPRTNPFDSKTDLSPDEWAPTNLQAEVLNDSEIKLTWTQEKTPISGFKLSRKTGNGSLIQIAELSANVSEYTDTGLSIDTDYTYGVKAFTDVNES
;
A
#
# COMPACT_ATOMS: atom_id res chain seq x y z
N MET A 1 -71.69 0.25 25.97
CA MET A 1 -71.11 1.55 25.58
C MET A 1 -69.60 1.39 25.49
N LYS A 2 -69.01 1.70 24.33
CA LYS A 2 -67.58 1.57 24.02
C LYS A 2 -66.75 2.55 24.85
N ARG A 3 -65.59 2.11 25.36
CA ARG A 3 -64.41 2.96 25.49
C ARG A 3 -63.16 2.16 25.09
N ILE A 4 -62.68 2.49 23.91
CA ILE A 4 -61.37 2.14 23.33
C ILE A 4 -60.33 3.06 23.97
N TYR A 5 -59.21 2.50 24.44
CA TYR A 5 -57.95 3.23 24.62
C TYR A 5 -56.77 2.29 24.37
N LEU A 6 -56.02 2.58 23.31
CA LEU A 6 -54.69 2.05 23.00
C LEU A 6 -53.67 3.14 23.38
N PRO A 7 -52.69 2.88 24.26
CA PRO A 7 -51.50 3.73 24.33
C PRO A 7 -50.28 2.98 23.78
N LEU A 8 -49.91 3.42 22.58
CA LEU A 8 -48.57 3.89 22.21
C LEU A 8 -47.35 3.06 22.66
N PHE A 9 -46.69 2.47 21.67
CA PHE A 9 -45.32 1.97 21.67
C PHE A 9 -44.36 2.82 22.52
N LEU A 10 -43.58 2.17 23.36
CA LEU A 10 -42.19 2.57 23.57
C LEU A 10 -41.32 1.32 23.71
N LEU A 11 -40.85 0.82 22.56
CA LEU A 11 -39.79 -0.16 22.49
C LEU A 11 -38.48 0.55 22.89
N ALA A 12 -38.11 0.50 24.16
CA ALA A 12 -36.79 0.94 24.60
C ALA A 12 -35.79 -0.19 24.37
N VAL A 13 -35.31 -0.35 23.13
CA VAL A 13 -34.06 -1.10 22.89
C VAL A 13 -32.93 -0.19 23.32
N LEU A 14 -32.44 -0.38 24.54
CA LEU A 14 -31.20 0.22 24.99
C LEU A 14 -30.05 -0.51 24.28
N ILE A 15 -29.78 -0.15 23.03
CA ILE A 15 -28.57 -0.59 22.34
C ILE A 15 -27.42 0.14 23.05
N CYS A 16 -26.73 -0.58 23.94
CA CYS A 16 -25.41 -0.17 24.38
C CYS A 16 -24.53 -0.23 23.13
N ALA A 17 -24.41 0.90 22.43
CA ALA A 17 -23.36 1.06 21.44
C ALA A 17 -22.04 1.13 22.23
N CYS A 18 -21.47 -0.02 22.56
CA CYS A 18 -20.01 -0.13 22.58
C CYS A 18 -19.60 0.33 21.18
N GLY A 19 -18.97 1.51 21.12
CA GLY A 19 -18.65 2.14 19.84
C GLY A 19 -17.88 1.16 18.96
N GLU A 20 -18.27 1.04 17.70
CA GLU A 20 -17.45 0.34 16.72
C GLU A 20 -16.06 1.01 16.71
N ASP A 21 -15.02 0.20 16.96
CA ASP A 21 -13.65 0.64 16.78
C ASP A 21 -13.50 1.09 15.33
N ARG A 22 -13.16 2.36 15.13
CA ARG A 22 -12.95 2.89 13.78
C ARG A 22 -11.75 2.16 13.15
N PRO A 23 -11.83 1.79 11.87
CA PRO A 23 -10.71 1.14 11.19
C PRO A 23 -9.48 2.04 11.24
N ARG A 24 -8.35 1.46 11.61
CA ARG A 24 -7.06 2.15 11.69
C ARG A 24 -6.46 2.23 10.32
N THR A 25 -6.77 3.28 9.58
CA THR A 25 -6.31 3.44 8.18
C THR A 25 -5.01 4.24 8.05
N ASN A 26 -4.18 4.31 9.09
CA ASN A 26 -2.92 5.05 9.06
C ASN A 26 -1.75 4.09 8.82
N PRO A 27 -0.99 4.22 7.71
CA PRO A 27 0.17 3.36 7.44
C PRO A 27 1.30 3.42 8.49
N PHE A 28 1.35 4.48 9.31
CA PHE A 28 2.31 4.60 10.42
C PHE A 28 1.83 3.92 11.72
N ASP A 29 0.61 3.39 11.76
CA ASP A 29 0.15 2.61 12.92
C ASP A 29 0.65 1.17 12.80
N SER A 30 1.43 0.72 13.78
CA SER A 30 1.85 -0.69 13.92
C SER A 30 0.71 -1.71 13.93
N LYS A 31 -0.53 -1.27 14.20
CA LYS A 31 -1.76 -2.07 14.21
C LYS A 31 -2.76 -1.54 13.17
N THR A 32 -2.26 -1.04 12.05
CA THR A 32 -3.08 -0.60 10.94
C THR A 32 -3.93 -1.76 10.42
N ASP A 33 -5.17 -1.45 10.04
CA ASP A 33 -6.08 -2.38 9.36
C ASP A 33 -5.94 -2.28 7.83
N LEU A 34 -5.06 -1.41 7.33
CA LEU A 34 -4.80 -1.27 5.89
C LEU A 34 -4.15 -2.53 5.32
N SER A 35 -4.70 -3.02 4.22
CA SER A 35 -4.01 -4.01 3.38
C SER A 35 -2.81 -3.34 2.69
N PRO A 36 -1.66 -4.03 2.55
CA PRO A 36 -0.50 -3.54 1.81
C PRO A 36 -0.84 -2.98 0.42
N ASP A 37 -1.71 -3.65 -0.33
CA ASP A 37 -2.12 -3.25 -1.69
C ASP A 37 -2.83 -1.89 -1.74
N GLU A 38 -3.45 -1.42 -0.65
CA GLU A 38 -4.23 -0.17 -0.63
C GLU A 38 -3.36 1.09 -0.70
N TRP A 39 -2.07 0.96 -0.40
CA TRP A 39 -1.11 2.06 -0.35
C TRP A 39 0.22 1.73 -1.03
N ALA A 40 0.28 0.60 -1.72
CA ALA A 40 1.39 0.25 -2.59
C ALA A 40 1.49 1.24 -3.76
N PRO A 41 2.72 1.50 -4.26
CA PRO A 41 2.89 2.28 -5.47
C PRO A 41 2.30 1.54 -6.66
N THR A 42 1.70 2.30 -7.56
CA THR A 42 1.01 1.79 -8.75
C THR A 42 1.74 2.18 -10.01
N ASN A 43 1.32 1.61 -11.14
CA ASN A 43 1.84 1.95 -12.47
C ASN A 43 3.37 1.85 -12.56
N LEU A 44 3.96 0.80 -11.96
CA LEU A 44 5.38 0.52 -12.13
C LEU A 44 5.65 0.16 -13.60
N GLN A 45 6.47 0.97 -14.27
CA GLN A 45 6.90 0.77 -15.65
C GLN A 45 8.42 0.59 -15.69
N ALA A 46 8.87 -0.24 -16.63
CA ALA A 46 10.29 -0.46 -16.91
C ALA A 46 10.58 -0.13 -18.38
N GLU A 47 11.48 0.82 -18.60
CA GLU A 47 11.94 1.27 -19.91
C GLU A 47 13.41 0.88 -20.08
N VAL A 48 13.72 0.08 -21.10
CA VAL A 48 15.10 -0.26 -21.45
C VAL A 48 15.76 0.96 -22.09
N LEU A 49 16.81 1.51 -21.47
CA LEU A 49 17.55 2.64 -22.01
C LEU A 49 18.69 2.17 -22.93
N ASN A 50 19.40 1.12 -22.51
CA ASN A 50 20.47 0.45 -23.27
C ASN A 50 20.71 -0.97 -22.72
N ASP A 51 21.69 -1.67 -23.28
CA ASP A 51 22.02 -3.08 -22.94
C ASP A 51 22.35 -3.32 -21.45
N SER A 52 22.64 -2.28 -20.69
CA SER A 52 23.05 -2.37 -19.27
C SER A 52 22.23 -1.50 -18.32
N GLU A 53 21.18 -0.81 -18.80
CA GLU A 53 20.40 0.15 -18.02
C GLU A 53 18.90 0.07 -18.29
N ILE A 54 18.12 0.01 -17.21
CA ILE A 54 16.64 0.06 -17.24
C ILE A 54 16.17 1.19 -16.32
N LYS A 55 15.34 2.08 -16.86
CA LYS A 55 14.64 3.12 -16.09
C LYS A 55 13.32 2.58 -15.55
N LEU A 56 13.13 2.72 -14.25
CA LEU A 56 11.90 2.40 -13.55
C LEU A 56 11.17 3.69 -13.20
N THR A 57 9.86 3.71 -13.40
CA THR A 57 8.98 4.80 -12.97
C THR A 57 7.73 4.23 -12.31
N TRP A 58 7.17 4.92 -11.32
CA TRP A 58 5.95 4.51 -10.63
C TRP A 58 5.16 5.72 -10.16
N THR A 59 3.94 5.49 -9.68
CA THR A 59 3.05 6.51 -9.10
C THR A 59 2.74 6.17 -7.65
N GLN A 60 2.77 7.17 -6.77
CA GLN A 60 2.34 7.02 -5.38
C GLN A 60 1.19 7.98 -5.09
N GLU A 61 -0.02 7.43 -4.93
CA GLU A 61 -1.20 8.24 -4.63
C GLU A 61 -1.43 8.41 -3.13
N LYS A 62 -1.09 7.39 -2.33
CA LYS A 62 -1.35 7.36 -0.89
C LYS A 62 -0.14 7.90 -0.12
N THR A 63 -0.35 8.96 0.64
CA THR A 63 0.66 9.61 1.49
C THR A 63 0.04 9.89 2.86
N PRO A 64 0.85 10.11 3.93
CA PRO A 64 2.32 10.11 3.95
C PRO A 64 2.93 8.70 3.92
N ILE A 65 4.19 8.61 3.48
CA ILE A 65 5.08 7.44 3.57
C ILE A 65 6.49 7.92 3.89
N SER A 66 7.36 7.05 4.42
CA SER A 66 8.78 7.36 4.65
C SER A 66 9.59 7.26 3.36
N GLY A 67 9.27 6.30 2.48
CA GLY A 67 9.98 6.12 1.23
C GLY A 67 9.56 4.88 0.43
N PHE A 68 10.42 4.47 -0.49
CA PHE A 68 10.24 3.30 -1.32
C PHE A 68 11.37 2.29 -1.17
N LYS A 69 11.03 1.01 -1.22
CA LYS A 69 11.98 -0.10 -1.35
C LYS A 69 11.84 -0.70 -2.74
N LEU A 70 12.92 -0.61 -3.52
CA LEU A 70 12.98 -1.16 -4.86
C LEU A 70 13.66 -2.51 -4.82
N SER A 71 13.05 -3.49 -5.46
CA SER A 71 13.57 -4.85 -5.51
C SER A 71 13.62 -5.38 -6.93
N ARG A 72 14.59 -6.26 -7.19
CA ARG A 72 14.83 -6.88 -8.48
C ARG A 72 15.02 -8.37 -8.32
N LYS A 73 14.41 -9.13 -9.21
CA LYS A 73 14.69 -10.55 -9.44
C LYS A 73 15.44 -10.68 -10.76
N THR A 74 16.57 -11.38 -10.73
CA THR A 74 17.38 -11.70 -11.92
C THR A 74 17.07 -13.12 -12.38
N GLY A 75 16.57 -13.29 -13.59
CA GLY A 75 16.11 -14.57 -14.14
C GLY A 75 15.13 -15.29 -13.21
N ASN A 76 15.47 -16.54 -12.87
CA ASN A 76 14.70 -17.38 -11.95
C ASN A 76 15.12 -17.23 -10.47
N GLY A 77 15.90 -16.19 -10.15
CA GLY A 77 16.35 -15.92 -8.79
C GLY A 77 15.23 -15.50 -7.84
N SER A 78 15.62 -15.01 -6.67
CA SER A 78 14.69 -14.36 -5.73
C SER A 78 14.65 -12.86 -5.96
N LEU A 79 13.55 -12.22 -5.56
CA LEU A 79 13.44 -10.77 -5.52
C LEU A 79 14.31 -10.26 -4.36
N ILE A 80 15.27 -9.38 -4.64
CA ILE A 80 16.16 -8.79 -3.64
C ILE A 80 16.05 -7.27 -3.68
N GLN A 81 16.13 -6.61 -2.52
CA GLN A 81 16.16 -5.15 -2.46
C GLN A 81 17.46 -4.63 -3.10
N ILE A 82 17.32 -3.68 -4.02
CA ILE A 82 18.44 -3.02 -4.73
C ILE A 82 18.56 -1.54 -4.40
N ALA A 83 17.49 -0.92 -3.89
CA ALA A 83 17.50 0.48 -3.51
C ALA A 83 16.47 0.77 -2.40
N GLU A 84 16.78 1.81 -1.61
CA GLU A 84 15.85 2.48 -0.72
C GLU A 84 15.86 3.97 -1.05
N LEU A 85 14.68 4.55 -1.29
CA LEU A 85 14.52 5.89 -1.86
C LEU A 85 13.59 6.73 -0.99
N SER A 86 13.77 8.05 -1.01
CA SER A 86 12.90 8.97 -0.29
C SER A 86 11.49 9.05 -0.91
N ALA A 87 10.51 9.45 -0.10
CA ALA A 87 9.09 9.51 -0.49
C ALA A 87 8.76 10.42 -1.69
N ASN A 88 9.64 11.36 -2.04
CA ASN A 88 9.46 12.29 -3.16
C ASN A 88 10.04 11.79 -4.49
N VAL A 89 10.60 10.58 -4.53
CA VAL A 89 11.18 9.97 -5.74
C VAL A 89 10.15 9.08 -6.41
N SER A 90 9.98 9.21 -7.73
CA SER A 90 9.06 8.40 -8.53
C SER A 90 9.77 7.68 -9.69
N GLU A 91 11.11 7.71 -9.71
CA GLU A 91 11.92 7.07 -10.73
C GLU A 91 13.26 6.57 -10.20
N TYR A 92 13.81 5.55 -10.84
CA TYR A 92 15.12 4.98 -10.54
C TYR A 92 15.72 4.32 -11.78
N THR A 93 16.98 4.59 -12.08
CA THR A 93 17.69 3.89 -13.17
C THR A 93 18.56 2.78 -12.57
N ASP A 94 18.21 1.54 -12.88
CA ASP A 94 19.03 0.37 -12.56
C ASP A 94 20.14 0.24 -13.60
N THR A 95 21.38 0.09 -13.15
CA THR A 95 22.59 0.12 -14.00
C THR A 95 23.45 -1.11 -13.77
N GLY A 96 24.36 -1.39 -14.71
CA GLY A 96 25.26 -2.55 -14.61
C GLY A 96 24.54 -3.88 -14.84
N LEU A 97 23.48 -3.87 -15.64
CA LEU A 97 22.74 -5.07 -16.01
C LEU A 97 23.55 -5.94 -16.98
N SER A 98 23.32 -7.24 -16.89
CA SER A 98 23.86 -8.21 -17.83
C SER A 98 22.96 -8.28 -19.05
N ILE A 99 23.57 -8.28 -20.23
CA ILE A 99 22.86 -8.50 -21.50
C ILE A 99 22.16 -9.87 -21.49
N ASP A 100 21.06 -9.96 -22.24
CA ASP A 100 20.30 -11.20 -22.44
C ASP A 100 19.84 -11.84 -21.11
N THR A 101 19.51 -10.99 -20.14
CA THR A 101 19.07 -11.39 -18.80
C THR A 101 17.71 -10.78 -18.50
N ASP A 102 16.75 -11.61 -18.11
CA ASP A 102 15.44 -11.16 -17.67
C ASP A 102 15.51 -10.55 -16.27
N TYR A 103 14.90 -9.38 -16.10
CA TYR A 103 14.75 -8.72 -14.82
C TYR A 103 13.27 -8.50 -14.50
N THR A 104 12.86 -8.85 -13.29
CA THR A 104 11.53 -8.51 -12.75
C THR A 104 11.69 -7.53 -11.60
N TYR A 105 10.93 -6.45 -11.60
CA TYR A 105 11.02 -5.42 -10.59
C TYR A 105 9.78 -5.39 -9.70
N GLY A 106 9.99 -4.96 -8.45
CA GLY A 106 8.95 -4.64 -7.49
C GLY A 106 9.28 -3.35 -6.77
N VAL A 107 8.25 -2.59 -6.42
CA VAL A 107 8.36 -1.39 -5.59
C VAL A 107 7.35 -1.50 -4.47
N LYS A 108 7.78 -1.17 -3.25
CA LYS A 108 6.92 -1.07 -2.07
C LYS A 108 7.09 0.31 -1.47
N ALA A 109 6.03 0.89 -0.95
CA ALA A 109 6.12 2.02 -0.06
C ALA A 109 6.38 1.51 1.37
N PHE A 110 7.06 2.31 2.19
CA PHE A 110 7.29 1.97 3.60
C PHE A 110 7.09 3.15 4.52
N THR A 111 6.82 2.85 5.78
CA THR A 111 6.93 3.75 6.95
C THR A 111 7.98 3.21 7.90
N ASP A 112 8.18 3.86 9.04
CA ASP A 112 9.13 3.39 10.07
C ASP A 112 8.70 2.05 10.72
N VAL A 113 7.45 1.60 10.47
CA VAL A 113 6.87 0.40 11.10
C VAL A 113 6.24 -0.60 10.13
N ASN A 114 5.77 -0.17 8.95
CA ASN A 114 5.06 -1.03 7.99
C ASN A 114 5.61 -0.88 6.57
N GLU A 115 5.32 -1.88 5.74
CA GLU A 115 5.57 -1.88 4.30
C GLU A 115 4.30 -2.28 3.55
N SER A 116 4.14 -1.71 2.35
CA SER A 116 3.09 -2.10 1.40
C SER A 116 3.43 -3.38 0.64
#